data_AF-A0A0W1F2T5-F1
#
_entry.id   AF-A0A0W1F2T5-F1
#
_cell.length_a   1.000
_cell.length_b   1.000
_cell.length_c   1.000
_cell.angle_alpha   90.00
_cell.angle_beta   90.00
_cell.angle_gamma   90.00
#
_symmetry.space_group_name_H-M   'P 1'
#
loop_
_entity.id
_entity.type
_entity.pdbx_description
1 polymer ?
#
loop_
_entity_poly.entity_id
_entity_poly.type
_entity_poly.pdbx_seq_one_letter_code
_entity_poly.pdbx_strand_id
1 'polypeptide(L)'
;MMPAGDGSFYLYLDGVVRKASGADVGDTVDVSLAFDPAYRSGPQDEMLPEFAARLDEDAGAKARWDGLQPSLQKEILRYLANLKSDAARQRNIDRAIGVLGGAKARFLARDWN
;
A
#
# COMPACT_ATOMS: atom_id res chain seq x y z
N MET A 1 10.53 -12.86 -5.17
CA MET A 1 11.04 -14.11 -5.75
C MET A 1 10.61 -15.24 -4.83
N MET A 2 10.16 -16.37 -5.39
CA MET A 2 9.71 -17.52 -4.59
C MET A 2 10.82 -18.56 -4.52
N PRO A 3 11.23 -19.03 -3.33
CA PRO A 3 12.25 -20.07 -3.23
C PRO A 3 11.72 -21.41 -3.76
N ALA A 4 12.54 -22.15 -4.49
CA ALA A 4 12.20 -23.48 -5.02
C ALA A 4 12.52 -24.63 -4.06
N GLY A 5 13.30 -24.36 -3.00
CA GLY A 5 13.66 -25.33 -1.95
C GLY A 5 15.02 -26.02 -2.13
N ASP A 6 15.70 -25.78 -3.25
CA ASP A 6 17.02 -26.33 -3.59
C ASP A 6 18.12 -25.24 -3.65
N GLY A 7 17.81 -24.03 -3.18
CA GLY A 7 18.68 -22.86 -3.29
C GLY A 7 18.42 -22.01 -4.54
N SER A 8 17.58 -22.47 -5.48
CA SER A 8 17.12 -21.67 -6.61
C SER A 8 15.84 -20.88 -6.28
N PHE A 9 15.51 -19.92 -7.15
CA PHE A 9 14.37 -19.02 -6.98
C PHE A 9 13.61 -18.83 -8.30
N TYR A 10 12.30 -18.70 -8.19
CA TYR A 10 11.45 -18.25 -9.28
C TYR A 10 11.39 -16.72 -9.31
N LEU A 11 11.73 -16.17 -10.48
CA LEU A 11 11.41 -14.80 -10.87
C LEU A 11 10.13 -14.84 -11.71
N TYR A 12 9.06 -14.25 -11.19
CA TYR A 12 7.84 -14.08 -11.98
C TYR A 12 8.07 -13.00 -13.03
N LEU A 13 7.88 -13.38 -14.29
CA LEU A 13 7.93 -12.47 -15.42
C LEU A 13 6.50 -12.08 -15.80
N ASP A 14 6.22 -10.79 -15.83
CA ASP A 14 4.94 -10.28 -16.31
C ASP A 14 4.69 -10.70 -17.78
N GLY A 15 3.43 -11.02 -18.10
CA GLY A 15 3.07 -11.55 -19.40
C GLY A 15 3.27 -10.57 -20.56
N VAL A 16 3.14 -9.26 -20.31
CA VAL A 16 3.42 -8.21 -21.30
C VAL A 16 4.92 -8.11 -21.54
N VAL A 17 5.72 -8.13 -20.47
CA VAL A 17 7.18 -8.09 -20.56
C VAL A 17 7.73 -9.31 -21.29
N ARG A 18 7.24 -10.52 -20.98
CA ARG A 18 7.66 -11.76 -21.68
C ARG A 18 7.40 -11.69 -23.19
N LYS A 19 6.21 -11.23 -23.59
CA LYS A 19 5.86 -11.10 -25.01
C LYS A 19 6.76 -10.07 -25.71
N ALA A 20 7.00 -8.94 -25.06
CA ALA A 20 7.85 -7.88 -25.61
C ALA A 20 9.33 -8.31 -25.71
N SER A 21 9.80 -9.18 -24.81
CA SER A 21 11.17 -9.72 -24.85
C SER A 21 11.35 -10.85 -25.86
N GLY A 22 10.26 -11.40 -26.43
CA GLY A 22 10.31 -12.53 -27.36
C GLY A 22 10.75 -13.85 -26.73
N ALA A 23 10.76 -13.95 -25.40
CA ALA A 23 11.21 -15.13 -24.68
C ALA A 23 10.09 -16.18 -24.56
N ASP A 24 10.45 -17.44 -24.72
CA ASP A 24 9.56 -18.59 -24.59
C ASP A 24 10.10 -19.64 -23.59
N VAL A 25 9.29 -20.66 -23.34
CA VAL A 25 9.63 -21.75 -22.43
C VAL A 25 10.87 -22.50 -22.94
N GLY A 26 11.91 -22.53 -22.11
CA GLY A 26 13.20 -23.17 -22.43
C GLY A 26 14.31 -22.18 -22.77
N ASP A 27 13.98 -20.91 -23.00
CA ASP A 27 14.98 -19.89 -23.28
C ASP A 27 15.79 -19.52 -22.04
N THR A 28 17.06 -19.17 -22.26
CA THR A 28 17.90 -18.50 -21.27
C THR A 28 17.92 -17.02 -21.57
N VAL A 29 17.70 -16.19 -20.55
CA VAL A 29 17.66 -14.72 -20.68
C VAL A 29 18.68 -14.08 -19.74
N ASP A 30 19.28 -12.98 -20.20
CA ASP A 30 20.12 -12.13 -19.36
C ASP A 30 19.26 -11.14 -18.59
N VAL A 31 19.46 -11.06 -17.27
CA VAL A 31 18.73 -10.15 -16.38
C VAL A 31 19.71 -9.22 -15.69
N SER A 32 19.45 -7.92 -15.77
CA SER A 32 20.17 -6.90 -15.01
C SER A 32 19.29 -6.35 -13.89
N LEU A 33 19.86 -6.18 -12.70
CA LEU A 33 19.19 -5.58 -11.55
C LEU A 33 19.82 -4.23 -11.22
N ALA A 34 19.00 -3.20 -11.05
CA ALA A 34 19.43 -1.89 -10.57
C ALA A 34 18.51 -1.43 -9.44
N PHE A 35 19.08 -0.77 -8.43
CA PHE A 35 18.30 -0.12 -7.39
C PHE A 35 17.77 1.22 -7.92
N ASP A 36 16.46 1.40 -7.85
CA ASP A 36 15.83 2.69 -8.15
C ASP A 36 15.55 3.44 -6.83
N PRO A 37 16.34 4.48 -6.49
CA PRO A 37 16.13 5.27 -5.26
C PRO A 37 14.87 6.15 -5.31
N ALA A 38 14.34 6.40 -6.51
CA ALA A 38 13.09 7.12 -6.72
C ALA A 38 11.87 6.18 -6.64
N TYR A 39 12.07 4.86 -6.69
CA TYR A 39 10.99 3.90 -6.57
C TYR A 39 10.25 4.11 -5.25
N ARG A 40 8.92 4.17 -5.35
CA ARG A 40 8.01 4.13 -4.22
C ARG A 40 7.07 2.96 -4.47
N SER A 41 7.00 2.03 -3.53
CA SER A 41 6.24 0.79 -3.72
C SER A 41 4.72 1.05 -3.77
N GLY A 42 4.14 0.98 -4.98
CA GLY A 42 2.69 0.99 -5.33
C GLY A 42 1.99 2.35 -5.32
N PRO A 43 0.63 2.42 -5.31
CA PRO A 43 -0.06 3.67 -5.59
C PRO A 43 0.33 4.73 -4.56
N GLN A 44 0.93 5.80 -5.08
CA GLN A 44 1.34 6.99 -4.35
C GLN A 44 0.13 7.89 -4.16
N ASP A 45 -0.95 7.32 -3.61
CA ASP A 45 -2.10 8.12 -3.25
C ASP A 45 -1.65 9.10 -2.16
N GLU A 46 -1.62 10.38 -2.50
CA GLU A 46 -1.24 11.43 -1.57
C GLU A 46 -2.18 11.43 -0.36
N MET A 47 -1.64 11.80 0.79
CA MET A 47 -2.47 12.02 1.96
C MET A 47 -3.43 13.18 1.68
N LEU A 48 -4.73 12.91 1.74
CA LEU A 48 -5.74 13.95 1.64
C LEU A 48 -5.47 15.03 2.71
N PRO A 49 -5.43 16.32 2.34
CA PRO A 49 -5.16 17.41 3.29
C PRO A 49 -6.11 17.38 4.50
N GLU A 50 -7.37 17.05 4.28
CA GLU A 50 -8.36 16.91 5.33
C GLU A 50 -8.06 15.73 6.29
N PHE A 51 -7.43 14.66 5.83
CA PHE A 51 -7.01 13.57 6.72
C PHE A 51 -5.76 13.96 7.52
N ALA A 52 -4.80 14.63 6.88
CA ALA A 52 -3.60 15.16 7.54
C ALA A 52 -3.96 16.11 8.70
N ALA A 53 -4.86 17.07 8.44
CA ALA A 53 -5.33 18.01 9.45
C ALA A 53 -5.95 17.30 10.66
N ARG A 54 -6.76 16.26 10.43
CA ARG A 54 -7.40 15.50 11.51
C ARG A 54 -6.42 14.65 12.31
N LEU A 55 -5.34 14.17 11.70
CA LEU A 55 -4.25 13.52 12.44
C LEU A 55 -3.50 14.53 13.32
N ASP A 56 -3.25 15.73 12.82
CA ASP A 56 -2.54 16.77 13.59
C ASP A 56 -3.35 17.29 14.78
N GLU A 57 -4.68 17.18 14.74
CA GLU A 57 -5.58 17.50 15.85
C GLU A 57 -5.61 16.43 16.97
N ASP A 58 -5.17 15.19 16.69
CA ASP A 58 -5.18 14.07 17.64
C ASP A 58 -3.80 13.40 17.71
N ALA A 59 -3.01 13.80 18.71
CA ALA A 59 -1.67 13.27 18.93
C ALA A 59 -1.64 11.74 19.15
N GLY A 60 -2.70 11.15 19.70
CA GLY A 60 -2.79 9.70 19.91
C GLY A 60 -3.01 8.97 18.58
N ALA A 61 -3.95 9.46 17.77
CA ALA A 61 -4.19 8.93 16.43
C ALA A 61 -2.95 9.09 15.52
N LYS A 62 -2.26 10.23 15.60
CA LYS A 62 -1.01 10.50 14.87
C LYS A 62 0.10 9.52 15.26
N ALA A 63 0.35 9.33 16.56
CA ALA A 63 1.38 8.39 17.01
C ALA A 63 1.07 6.96 16.56
N ARG A 64 -0.21 6.55 16.60
CA ARG A 64 -0.61 5.23 16.09
C ARG A 64 -0.46 5.11 14.57
N TRP A 65 -0.79 6.17 13.82
CA TRP A 65 -0.58 6.26 12.38
C TRP A 65 0.90 6.09 12.01
N ASP A 66 1.78 6.85 12.67
CA ASP A 66 3.23 6.82 12.44
C ASP A 66 3.84 5.45 12.78
N GLY A 67 3.24 4.71 13.72
CA GLY A 67 3.62 3.35 14.09
C GLY A 67 3.05 2.24 13.19
N LEU A 68 2.19 2.54 12.23
CA LEU A 68 1.63 1.53 11.33
C LEU A 68 2.71 0.98 10.37
N GLN A 69 2.54 -0.29 9.97
CA GLN A 69 3.34 -0.85 8.89
C GLN A 69 3.11 -0.05 7.58
N PRO A 70 4.16 0.23 6.79
CA PRO A 70 4.03 1.05 5.56
C PRO A 70 2.95 0.54 4.58
N SER A 71 2.75 -0.78 4.52
CA SER A 71 1.70 -1.41 3.71
C SER A 71 0.28 -1.02 4.14
N LEU A 72 0.04 -0.88 5.44
CA LEU A 72 -1.27 -0.48 5.98
C LEU A 72 -1.50 1.02 5.85
N GLN A 73 -0.48 1.85 6.07
CA GLN A 73 -0.58 3.29 5.77
C GLN A 73 -1.00 3.50 4.32
N LYS A 74 -0.31 2.83 3.39
CA LYS A 74 -0.62 2.85 1.96
C LYS A 74 -2.03 2.34 1.65
N GLU A 75 -2.49 1.29 2.32
CA GLU A 75 -3.85 0.76 2.13
C GLU A 75 -4.92 1.80 2.52
N ILE A 76 -4.72 2.50 3.63
CA ILE A 76 -5.60 3.57 4.12
C ILE A 76 -5.61 4.75 3.14
N LEU A 77 -4.42 5.24 2.72
CA LEU A 77 -4.32 6.34 1.76
C LEU A 77 -5.02 6.01 0.45
N ARG A 78 -4.75 4.81 -0.09
CA ARG A 78 -5.41 4.32 -1.31
C ARG A 78 -6.91 4.26 -1.17
N TYR A 79 -7.42 3.75 -0.06
CA TYR A 79 -8.86 3.68 0.14
C TYR A 79 -9.50 5.07 0.16
N LEU A 80 -8.91 6.01 0.90
CA LEU A 80 -9.44 7.36 1.04
C LEU A 80 -9.37 8.15 -0.28
N ALA A 81 -8.25 8.08 -1.00
CA ALA A 81 -8.05 8.79 -2.27
C ALA A 81 -9.04 8.36 -3.37
N ASN A 82 -9.47 7.09 -3.35
CA ASN A 82 -10.42 6.56 -4.33
C ASN A 82 -11.90 6.91 -4.03
N LEU A 83 -12.20 7.62 -2.94
CA LEU A 83 -13.56 8.03 -2.59
C LEU A 83 -14.03 9.22 -3.44
N LYS A 84 -15.13 9.01 -4.16
CA LYS A 84 -15.63 9.95 -5.19
C LYS A 84 -16.44 11.12 -4.65
N SER A 85 -17.01 11.01 -3.44
CA SER A 85 -17.84 12.08 -2.86
C SER A 85 -17.27 12.59 -1.56
N ASP A 86 -17.41 13.90 -1.33
CA ASP A 86 -16.91 14.57 -0.12
C ASP A 86 -17.56 13.99 1.13
N ALA A 87 -18.86 13.69 1.07
CA ALA A 87 -19.56 13.03 2.16
C ALA A 87 -19.00 11.64 2.47
N ALA A 88 -18.55 10.88 1.46
CA ALA A 88 -17.88 9.60 1.68
C ALA A 88 -16.46 9.79 2.24
N ARG A 89 -15.70 10.78 1.76
CA ARG A 89 -14.37 11.12 2.31
C ARG A 89 -14.47 11.47 3.78
N GLN A 90 -15.31 12.43 4.14
CA GLN A 90 -15.47 12.88 5.54
C GLN A 90 -15.83 11.71 6.46
N ARG A 91 -16.87 10.93 6.13
CA ARG A 91 -17.29 9.79 6.94
C ARG A 91 -16.19 8.74 7.12
N ASN A 92 -15.36 8.50 6.10
CA ASN A 92 -14.32 7.49 6.19
C ASN A 92 -13.03 8.01 6.83
N ILE A 93 -12.76 9.31 6.73
CA ILE A 93 -11.73 9.99 7.53
C ILE A 93 -12.09 9.91 9.01
N ASP A 94 -13.33 10.22 9.38
CA ASP A 94 -13.78 10.13 10.77
C ASP A 94 -13.67 8.69 11.30
N ARG A 95 -13.99 7.68 10.47
CA ARG A 95 -13.77 6.27 10.83
C ARG A 95 -12.29 5.93 10.99
N ALA A 96 -11.44 6.38 10.07
CA ALA A 96 -10.00 6.14 10.14
C ALA A 96 -9.40 6.76 11.40
N ILE A 97 -9.71 8.03 11.68
CA ILE A 97 -9.28 8.72 12.90
C ILE A 97 -9.83 8.03 14.14
N GLY A 98 -11.09 7.62 14.14
CA GLY A 98 -11.69 6.89 15.26
C GLY A 98 -10.94 5.59 15.60
N VAL A 99 -10.63 4.75 14.61
CA VAL A 99 -9.89 3.50 14.85
C VAL A 99 -8.42 3.75 15.20
N LEU A 100 -7.81 4.81 14.67
CA LEU A 100 -6.46 5.24 15.06
C LEU A 100 -6.43 5.79 16.49
N GLY A 101 -7.50 6.45 16.93
CA GLY A 101 -7.72 6.90 18.30
C GLY A 101 -8.10 5.77 19.28
N GLY A 102 -8.16 4.51 18.82
CA GLY A 102 -8.42 3.33 19.67
C GLY A 102 -9.90 2.92 19.75
N ALA A 103 -10.78 3.45 18.89
CA ALA A 103 -12.14 2.96 18.81
C ALA A 103 -12.18 1.51 18.30
N LYS A 104 -12.95 0.67 18.99
CA LYS A 104 -13.19 -0.72 18.58
C LYS A 104 -14.20 -0.76 17.44
N ALA A 105 -13.71 -0.87 16.21
CA ALA A 105 -14.56 -0.90 15.02
C ALA A 105 -13.91 -1.66 13.87
N ARG A 106 -14.74 -2.02 12.88
CA ARG A 106 -14.28 -2.62 11.64
C ARG A 106 -14.00 -1.54 10.59
N PHE A 107 -12.79 -1.52 10.05
CA PHE A 107 -12.35 -0.60 9.00
C PHE A 107 -11.38 -1.31 8.04
N LEU A 108 -11.55 -1.13 6.73
CA LEU A 108 -10.80 -1.86 5.68
C LEU A 108 -10.86 -3.38 5.83
N ALA A 109 -12.06 -3.91 6.14
CA ALA A 109 -12.28 -5.34 6.41
C ALA A 109 -11.42 -5.93 7.56
N ARG A 110 -10.86 -5.07 8.42
CA ARG A 110 -10.05 -5.44 9.58
C ARG A 110 -10.73 -4.98 10.86
N ASP A 111 -10.54 -5.74 11.93
CA ASP A 111 -10.97 -5.33 13.26
C ASP A 111 -9.85 -4.53 13.92
N TRP A 112 -10.20 -3.34 14.41
CA TRP A 112 -9.29 -2.46 15.14
C TRP A 112 -9.61 -2.55 16.63
N ASN A 113 -8.59 -2.82 17.44
CA ASN A 113 -8.66 -2.99 18.91
C ASN A 113 -7.71 -2.05 19.64
#